data_AF-A0A1G3WP06-F1
#
_entry.id   AF-A0A1G3WP06-F1
#
_cell.length_a   1.000
_cell.length_b   1.000
_cell.length_c   1.000
_cell.angle_alpha   90.00
_cell.angle_beta   90.00
_cell.angle_gamma   90.00
#
_symmetry.space_group_name_H-M   'P 1'
#
loop_
_entity.id
_entity.type
_entity.pdbx_description
1 polymer ?
#
loop_
_entity_poly.entity_id
_entity_poly.type
_entity_poly.pdbx_seq_one_letter_code
_entity_poly.pdbx_strand_id
1 'polypeptide(L)'
;MKKILLFILVASFAVLAGCDFYGTTTTTAPIEPETHTITLLAEFVAMNTTDHYVLGADIDLGGLEWIPLGTPDDPFSGDFDGAGHTVSNFAITHAYEGFLGLFGSVTGDIKDLTVTDFTIDATSTKLIYAGGLVAHTTGSIDHCTAVGEITVRSSASTVYVGLLAGFAASYTTSTMTLAEFVSSEIRDSRASGSIDAEAEHFLYVGGLVGKAYNIVIADASAVAAITASSEVYRVYAGGLVGHGYGGILKAHAESVEDAVFETVRCYADASITITASGTKAAVGGLYGFLQDGFVEDCFANATIVAAGSAIDVGSMFGELWYGPVATSVGRLDLTIIGSQDQTVRFGYLAGFVPDPVLITDVFRLATSLVSSGNDLGTDVALGNLSSMLWYQDILGWSAETFDLATVIGILS
;
A
#
# COMPACT_ATOMS: atom_id res chain seq x y z
N MET A 1 3.13 -55.04 26.17
CA MET A 1 4.44 -55.71 25.94
C MET A 1 4.67 -55.86 24.45
N LYS A 2 5.62 -55.11 23.88
CA LYS A 2 6.77 -55.65 23.12
C LYS A 2 7.61 -54.47 22.63
N LYS A 3 8.79 -54.34 23.24
CA LYS A 3 9.90 -53.49 22.81
C LYS A 3 10.42 -54.05 21.48
N ILE A 4 10.76 -53.19 20.52
CA ILE A 4 11.59 -53.61 19.39
C ILE A 4 12.97 -53.01 19.59
N LEU A 5 13.93 -53.92 19.53
CA LEU A 5 15.33 -53.83 19.87
C LEU A 5 16.11 -53.30 18.65
N LEU A 6 17.02 -52.38 18.91
CA LEU A 6 18.10 -51.98 18.01
C LEU A 6 19.12 -53.13 17.89
N PHE A 7 19.54 -53.48 16.67
CA PHE A 7 20.82 -54.17 16.45
C PHE A 7 21.49 -53.66 15.16
N ILE A 8 22.71 -53.18 15.37
CA ILE A 8 23.71 -52.82 14.37
C ILE A 8 24.46 -54.10 13.96
N LEU A 9 24.74 -54.28 12.66
CA LEU A 9 25.89 -55.07 12.23
C LEU A 9 26.52 -54.45 10.98
N VAL A 10 27.82 -54.24 11.05
CA VAL A 10 28.70 -53.62 10.05
C VAL A 10 29.53 -54.70 9.34
N ALA A 11 29.86 -54.40 8.08
CA ALA A 11 30.97 -54.86 7.24
C ALA A 11 30.85 -56.16 6.43
N SER A 12 30.94 -56.02 5.10
CA SER A 12 32.00 -56.66 4.30
C SER A 12 32.30 -55.83 3.06
N PHE A 13 33.59 -55.57 2.84
CA PHE A 13 34.16 -54.85 1.70
C PHE A 13 34.59 -55.86 0.61
N ALA A 14 34.36 -55.52 -0.67
CA ALA A 14 35.30 -55.65 -1.81
C ALA A 14 34.75 -56.25 -3.14
N VAL A 15 34.51 -55.32 -4.09
CA VAL A 15 34.96 -55.22 -5.51
C VAL A 15 34.73 -56.41 -6.48
N LEU A 16 33.87 -56.21 -7.51
CA LEU A 16 34.32 -55.96 -8.90
C LEU A 16 33.19 -55.62 -9.91
N ALA A 17 33.45 -54.54 -10.65
CA ALA A 17 33.10 -54.26 -12.04
C ALA A 17 31.64 -54.01 -12.47
N GLY A 18 31.36 -52.74 -12.76
CA GLY A 18 30.97 -52.34 -14.11
C GLY A 18 29.48 -52.22 -14.39
N CYS A 19 28.86 -51.15 -13.88
CA CYS A 19 27.79 -50.41 -14.55
C CYS A 19 27.85 -48.98 -14.01
N ASP A 20 28.25 -48.01 -14.83
CA ASP A 20 28.09 -46.59 -14.53
C ASP A 20 26.59 -46.29 -14.39
N PHE A 21 26.13 -46.16 -13.15
CA PHE A 21 24.80 -45.68 -12.79
C PHE A 21 24.89 -44.28 -12.18
N TYR A 22 25.83 -43.46 -12.67
CA TYR A 22 25.72 -42.01 -12.53
C TYR A 22 25.03 -41.52 -13.80
N GLY A 23 23.70 -41.40 -13.73
CA GLY A 23 23.02 -40.51 -14.66
C GLY A 23 23.70 -39.15 -14.51
N THR A 24 24.34 -38.68 -15.58
CA THR A 24 24.79 -37.30 -15.66
C THR A 24 23.53 -36.46 -15.52
N THR A 25 23.29 -35.89 -14.34
CA THR A 25 22.45 -34.73 -14.24
C THR A 25 23.13 -33.68 -15.10
N THR A 26 22.63 -33.51 -16.32
CA THR A 26 22.80 -32.26 -17.04
C THR A 26 22.17 -31.20 -16.16
N THR A 27 22.96 -30.67 -15.23
CA THR A 27 22.74 -29.36 -14.66
C THR A 27 22.96 -28.42 -15.83
N THR A 28 21.90 -28.16 -16.58
CA THR A 28 21.80 -26.95 -17.38
C THR A 28 22.25 -25.81 -16.48
N ALA A 29 23.21 -25.03 -16.95
CA ALA A 29 23.62 -23.83 -16.26
C ALA A 29 22.36 -23.02 -15.89
N PRO A 30 22.32 -22.34 -14.74
CA PRO A 30 21.25 -21.39 -14.46
C PRO A 30 21.06 -20.51 -15.69
N ILE A 31 19.82 -20.42 -16.19
CA ILE A 31 19.50 -19.46 -17.23
C ILE A 31 19.64 -18.10 -16.53
N GLU A 32 20.64 -17.32 -16.95
CA GLU A 32 20.81 -15.96 -16.44
C GLU A 32 19.64 -15.12 -16.94
N PRO A 33 19.02 -14.30 -16.08
CA PRO A 33 17.91 -13.45 -16.48
C PRO A 33 18.35 -12.49 -17.59
N GLU A 34 17.58 -12.41 -18.67
CA GLU A 34 17.87 -11.53 -19.81
C GLU A 34 17.12 -10.20 -19.68
N THR A 35 17.61 -9.15 -20.35
CA THR A 35 16.88 -7.88 -20.44
C THR A 35 16.27 -7.74 -21.83
N HIS A 36 14.94 -7.55 -21.89
CA HIS A 36 14.20 -7.42 -23.14
C HIS A 36 13.59 -6.03 -23.30
N THR A 37 13.57 -5.53 -24.54
CA THR A 37 12.81 -4.32 -24.89
C THR A 37 11.45 -4.70 -25.44
N ILE A 38 10.38 -4.18 -24.85
CA ILE A 38 9.00 -4.43 -25.25
C ILE A 38 8.48 -3.24 -26.06
N THR A 39 8.11 -3.48 -27.30
CA THR A 39 7.57 -2.46 -28.22
C THR A 39 6.18 -2.80 -28.73
N LEU A 40 5.73 -4.03 -28.54
CA LEU A 40 4.46 -4.54 -29.05
C LEU A 40 3.66 -5.22 -27.93
N LEU A 41 2.32 -5.12 -28.03
CA LEU A 41 1.38 -5.82 -27.15
C LEU A 41 1.67 -7.32 -27.04
N ALA A 42 2.00 -7.98 -28.16
CA ALA A 42 2.26 -9.43 -28.17
C ALA A 42 3.52 -9.81 -27.36
N GLU A 43 4.51 -8.91 -27.30
CA GLU A 43 5.72 -9.10 -26.49
C GLU A 43 5.39 -8.91 -25.02
N PHE A 44 4.59 -7.89 -24.70
CA PHE A 44 4.12 -7.61 -23.34
C PHE A 44 3.32 -8.77 -22.73
N VAL A 45 2.39 -9.36 -23.49
CA VAL A 45 1.58 -10.51 -23.03
C VAL A 45 2.40 -11.79 -22.90
N ALA A 46 3.56 -11.89 -23.57
CA ALA A 46 4.40 -13.08 -23.60
C ALA A 46 5.56 -13.04 -22.59
N MET A 47 5.63 -12.01 -21.73
CA MET A 47 6.68 -11.88 -20.73
C MET A 47 6.69 -13.08 -19.77
N ASN A 48 7.88 -13.52 -19.42
CA ASN A 48 8.10 -14.44 -18.30
C ASN A 48 8.40 -13.66 -17.01
N THR A 49 8.31 -14.35 -15.88
CA THR A 49 8.41 -13.77 -14.54
C THR A 49 9.84 -13.55 -14.05
N THR A 50 10.87 -14.05 -14.74
CA THR A 50 12.27 -14.02 -14.24
C THR A 50 13.16 -13.03 -14.96
N ASP A 51 12.83 -12.67 -16.20
CA ASP A 51 13.63 -11.74 -17.01
C ASP A 51 13.31 -10.29 -16.68
N HIS A 52 14.22 -9.39 -17.04
CA HIS A 52 14.08 -7.95 -16.90
C HIS A 52 13.50 -7.34 -18.17
N TYR A 53 12.74 -6.27 -18.03
CA TYR A 53 12.04 -5.65 -19.16
C TYR A 53 12.17 -4.14 -19.14
N VAL A 54 12.30 -3.56 -20.33
CA VAL A 54 12.24 -2.11 -20.57
C VAL A 54 11.19 -1.84 -21.65
N LEU A 55 10.25 -0.93 -21.44
CA LEU A 55 9.35 -0.51 -22.51
C LEU A 55 10.09 0.37 -23.51
N GLY A 56 9.86 0.14 -24.80
CA GLY A 56 10.31 0.99 -25.90
C GLY A 56 9.18 1.71 -26.63
N ALA A 57 7.93 1.49 -26.20
CA ALA A 57 6.73 2.15 -26.69
C ALA A 57 5.61 2.02 -25.66
N ASP A 58 4.58 2.86 -25.79
CA ASP A 58 3.34 2.70 -25.05
C ASP A 58 2.60 1.42 -25.49
N ILE A 59 1.96 0.75 -24.54
CA ILE A 59 1.26 -0.52 -24.73
C ILE A 59 -0.23 -0.33 -24.40
N ASP A 60 -1.07 -0.24 -25.43
CA ASP A 60 -2.52 -0.27 -25.29
C ASP A 60 -3.01 -1.73 -25.24
N LEU A 61 -3.57 -2.14 -24.10
CA LEU A 61 -4.15 -3.47 -23.89
C LEU A 61 -5.56 -3.59 -24.49
N GLY A 62 -6.13 -2.55 -25.10
CA GLY A 62 -7.32 -2.66 -25.97
C GLY A 62 -8.61 -3.12 -25.28
N GLY A 63 -8.70 -2.95 -23.96
CA GLY A 63 -9.80 -3.44 -23.13
C GLY A 63 -9.76 -4.94 -22.88
N LEU A 64 -8.58 -5.57 -23.02
CA LEU A 64 -8.41 -7.00 -22.77
C LEU A 64 -8.75 -7.35 -21.32
N GLU A 65 -9.38 -8.52 -21.16
CA GLU A 65 -9.38 -9.21 -19.87
C GLU A 65 -7.94 -9.62 -19.56
N TRP A 66 -7.36 -8.96 -18.57
CA TRP A 66 -5.96 -9.09 -18.20
C TRP A 66 -5.75 -10.22 -17.22
N ILE A 67 -4.71 -11.01 -17.49
CA ILE A 67 -4.19 -12.01 -16.56
C ILE A 67 -3.00 -11.35 -15.86
N PRO A 68 -3.06 -11.13 -14.54
CA PRO A 68 -1.98 -10.49 -13.78
C PRO A 68 -0.63 -11.18 -14.00
N LEU A 69 0.43 -10.38 -14.16
CA LEU A 69 1.79 -10.88 -14.29
C LEU A 69 2.37 -11.26 -12.93
N GLY A 70 2.86 -12.48 -12.82
CA GLY A 70 3.35 -13.02 -11.55
C GLY A 70 2.23 -13.47 -10.61
N THR A 71 2.52 -14.52 -9.86
CA THR A 71 1.64 -15.13 -8.87
C THR A 71 2.39 -15.28 -7.54
N PRO A 72 1.73 -15.61 -6.42
CA PRO A 72 2.44 -15.85 -5.17
C PRO A 72 3.47 -16.98 -5.24
N ASP A 73 3.20 -18.01 -6.05
CA ASP A 73 4.07 -19.18 -6.22
C ASP A 73 5.17 -18.95 -7.28
N ASP A 74 4.95 -18.02 -8.21
CA ASP A 74 5.86 -17.62 -9.28
C ASP A 74 5.79 -16.10 -9.46
N PRO A 75 6.37 -15.32 -8.53
CA PRO A 75 6.30 -13.87 -8.57
C PRO A 75 7.12 -13.32 -9.73
N PHE A 76 6.70 -12.16 -10.25
CA PHE A 76 7.54 -11.40 -11.18
C PHE A 76 8.77 -10.88 -10.43
N SER A 77 9.91 -11.49 -10.71
CA SER A 77 11.17 -11.33 -10.00
C SER A 77 12.22 -10.54 -10.75
N GLY A 78 12.01 -10.32 -12.06
CA GLY A 78 12.80 -9.36 -12.81
C GLY A 78 12.38 -7.92 -12.53
N ASP A 79 13.21 -6.99 -13.00
CA ASP A 79 12.93 -5.55 -12.91
C ASP A 79 12.15 -5.09 -14.14
N PHE A 80 11.16 -4.23 -13.90
CA PHE A 80 10.33 -3.65 -14.94
C PHE A 80 10.54 -2.14 -15.04
N ASP A 81 11.19 -1.70 -16.11
CA ASP A 81 11.45 -0.31 -16.43
C ASP A 81 10.46 0.17 -17.49
N GLY A 82 9.50 1.01 -17.10
CA GLY A 82 8.57 1.65 -18.03
C GLY A 82 9.25 2.66 -18.96
N ALA A 83 10.45 3.14 -18.64
CA ALA A 83 11.19 4.15 -19.41
C ALA A 83 10.36 5.39 -19.78
N GLY A 84 9.38 5.75 -18.95
CA GLY A 84 8.44 6.85 -19.15
C GLY A 84 7.23 6.52 -20.02
N HIS A 85 7.06 5.25 -20.43
CA HIS A 85 5.95 4.79 -21.25
C HIS A 85 4.72 4.41 -20.45
N THR A 86 3.60 4.29 -21.17
CA THR A 86 2.29 3.95 -20.61
C THR A 86 1.86 2.53 -20.97
N VAL A 87 1.27 1.81 -20.02
CA VAL A 87 0.43 0.62 -20.25
C VAL A 87 -1.02 0.99 -19.93
N SER A 88 -1.93 0.87 -20.89
CA SER A 88 -3.30 1.37 -20.72
C SER A 88 -4.38 0.35 -21.03
N ASN A 89 -5.61 0.63 -20.57
CA ASN A 89 -6.85 0.08 -21.10
C ASN A 89 -6.98 -1.44 -20.93
N PHE A 90 -7.06 -1.90 -19.69
CA PHE A 90 -7.30 -3.32 -19.37
C PHE A 90 -8.38 -3.50 -18.31
N ALA A 91 -9.00 -4.68 -18.32
CA ALA A 91 -9.99 -5.07 -17.34
C ALA A 91 -9.56 -6.33 -16.59
N ILE A 92 -9.86 -6.43 -15.31
CA ILE A 92 -9.71 -7.67 -14.52
C ILE A 92 -11.07 -7.97 -13.92
N THR A 93 -11.78 -8.96 -14.47
CA THR A 93 -13.09 -9.39 -13.99
C THR A 93 -13.07 -10.76 -13.29
N HIS A 94 -11.99 -11.51 -13.50
CA HIS A 94 -11.74 -12.75 -12.76
C HIS A 94 -10.95 -12.50 -11.47
N ALA A 95 -11.21 -13.33 -10.45
CA ALA A 95 -10.65 -13.12 -9.12
C ALA A 95 -9.18 -13.55 -8.97
N TYR A 96 -8.54 -14.23 -9.93
CA TYR A 96 -7.11 -14.65 -9.94
C TYR A 96 -6.50 -14.97 -8.57
N GLU A 97 -7.17 -15.84 -7.80
CA GLU A 97 -6.80 -16.22 -6.42
C GLU A 97 -6.68 -15.07 -5.41
N GLY A 98 -7.10 -13.87 -5.80
CA GLY A 98 -7.04 -12.66 -5.02
C GLY A 98 -5.96 -11.68 -5.44
N PHE A 99 -5.16 -11.92 -6.48
CA PHE A 99 -4.05 -11.04 -6.84
C PHE A 99 -4.39 -10.25 -8.09
N LEU A 100 -4.98 -9.07 -7.90
CA LEU A 100 -5.59 -8.26 -8.95
C LEU A 100 -4.77 -6.99 -9.22
N GLY A 101 -4.11 -6.94 -10.38
CA GLY A 101 -3.36 -5.78 -10.85
C GLY A 101 -2.70 -6.05 -12.19
N LEU A 102 -2.04 -5.06 -12.78
CA LEU A 102 -1.16 -5.30 -13.93
C LEU A 102 -0.14 -6.41 -13.57
N PHE A 103 0.43 -6.31 -12.37
CA PHE A 103 1.19 -7.37 -11.72
C PHE A 103 0.40 -7.98 -10.54
N GLY A 104 0.36 -9.31 -10.48
CA GLY A 104 -0.27 -10.05 -9.39
C GLY A 104 0.63 -10.09 -8.15
N SER A 105 1.87 -10.55 -8.31
CA SER A 105 2.88 -10.52 -7.24
C SER A 105 4.26 -10.21 -7.79
N VAL A 106 4.99 -9.33 -7.12
CA VAL A 106 6.29 -8.82 -7.57
C VAL A 106 7.33 -8.91 -6.46
N THR A 107 8.54 -9.32 -6.80
CA THR A 107 9.72 -9.26 -5.92
C THR A 107 10.87 -8.42 -6.50
N GLY A 108 10.87 -8.14 -7.81
CA GLY A 108 11.78 -7.17 -8.43
C GLY A 108 11.26 -5.73 -8.35
N ASP A 109 11.97 -4.77 -8.93
CA ASP A 109 11.56 -3.37 -8.88
C ASP A 109 10.71 -2.97 -10.09
N ILE A 110 9.77 -2.04 -9.88
CA ILE A 110 9.00 -1.41 -10.96
C ILE A 110 9.33 0.09 -10.96
N LYS A 111 9.70 0.64 -12.13
CA LYS A 111 9.97 2.07 -12.22
C LYS A 111 9.52 2.72 -13.52
N ASP A 112 9.42 4.04 -13.51
CA ASP A 112 9.20 4.88 -14.70
C ASP A 112 7.98 4.47 -15.54
N LEU A 113 6.91 3.97 -14.91
CA LEU A 113 5.77 3.37 -15.58
C LEU A 113 4.47 4.12 -15.27
N THR A 114 3.71 4.43 -16.32
CA THR A 114 2.34 4.93 -16.18
C THR A 114 1.34 3.83 -16.53
N VAL A 115 0.39 3.55 -15.64
CA VAL A 115 -0.70 2.60 -15.84
C VAL A 115 -2.02 3.35 -15.80
N THR A 116 -2.77 3.38 -16.90
CA THR A 116 -4.03 4.16 -17.00
C THR A 116 -5.19 3.38 -17.56
N ASP A 117 -6.39 3.92 -17.38
CA ASP A 117 -7.63 3.38 -17.96
C ASP A 117 -7.87 1.92 -17.59
N PHE A 118 -7.43 1.51 -16.39
CA PHE A 118 -7.68 0.17 -15.89
C PHE A 118 -9.03 0.09 -15.17
N THR A 119 -9.65 -1.09 -15.22
CA THR A 119 -10.83 -1.43 -14.42
C THR A 119 -10.63 -2.78 -13.76
N ILE A 120 -10.69 -2.84 -12.44
CA ILE A 120 -10.71 -4.11 -11.70
C ILE A 120 -12.11 -4.26 -11.11
N ASP A 121 -12.85 -5.29 -11.50
CA ASP A 121 -14.19 -5.58 -11.00
C ASP A 121 -14.32 -7.07 -10.67
N ALA A 122 -13.98 -7.45 -9.44
CA ALA A 122 -13.88 -8.85 -9.06
C ALA A 122 -14.56 -9.16 -7.71
N THR A 123 -15.28 -10.28 -7.68
CA THR A 123 -15.86 -10.85 -6.46
C THR A 123 -15.21 -12.19 -6.13
N SER A 124 -14.86 -12.41 -4.86
CA SER A 124 -14.20 -13.63 -4.38
C SER A 124 -14.73 -14.07 -3.02
N THR A 125 -14.49 -15.34 -2.67
CA THR A 125 -14.59 -15.85 -1.29
C THR A 125 -13.22 -16.01 -0.64
N LYS A 126 -12.15 -15.71 -1.37
CA LYS A 126 -10.78 -15.73 -0.88
C LYS A 126 -10.32 -14.32 -0.50
N LEU A 127 -9.16 -14.25 0.13
CA LEU A 127 -8.43 -13.01 0.35
C LEU A 127 -8.23 -12.25 -0.97
N ILE A 128 -8.33 -10.93 -0.96
CA ILE A 128 -8.06 -10.08 -2.13
C ILE A 128 -6.96 -9.07 -1.81
N TYR A 129 -6.01 -8.94 -2.72
CA TYR A 129 -5.05 -7.87 -2.90
C TYR A 129 -5.35 -7.23 -4.24
N ALA A 130 -5.67 -5.94 -4.26
CA ALA A 130 -5.99 -5.21 -5.47
C ALA A 130 -5.20 -3.92 -5.56
N GLY A 131 -4.47 -3.75 -6.65
CA GLY A 131 -3.88 -2.46 -7.03
C GLY A 131 -3.69 -2.39 -8.53
N GLY A 132 -3.97 -1.22 -9.11
CA GLY A 132 -3.94 -1.02 -10.56
C GLY A 132 -2.57 -1.37 -11.15
N LEU A 133 -1.50 -0.95 -10.48
CA LEU A 133 -0.14 -1.36 -10.83
C LEU A 133 0.17 -2.77 -10.30
N VAL A 134 0.06 -2.99 -8.99
CA VAL A 134 0.46 -4.26 -8.38
C VAL A 134 -0.44 -4.68 -7.23
N ALA A 135 -0.86 -5.94 -7.22
CA ALA A 135 -1.62 -6.47 -6.08
C ALA A 135 -0.76 -6.62 -4.83
N HIS A 136 0.38 -7.31 -4.95
CA HIS A 136 1.32 -7.54 -3.86
C HIS A 136 2.76 -7.33 -4.31
N THR A 137 3.55 -6.55 -3.58
CA THR A 137 4.98 -6.37 -3.88
C THR A 137 5.87 -6.47 -2.66
N THR A 138 7.04 -7.08 -2.84
CA THR A 138 8.19 -6.91 -1.95
C THR A 138 9.35 -6.12 -2.56
N GLY A 139 9.23 -5.70 -3.81
CA GLY A 139 10.18 -4.79 -4.45
C GLY A 139 9.76 -3.33 -4.31
N SER A 140 10.58 -2.43 -4.85
CA SER A 140 10.35 -0.99 -4.84
C SER A 140 9.50 -0.54 -6.04
N ILE A 141 8.79 0.57 -5.85
CA ILE A 141 8.02 1.25 -6.89
C ILE A 141 8.55 2.69 -6.97
N ASP A 142 9.06 3.08 -8.14
CA ASP A 142 9.71 4.39 -8.31
C ASP A 142 9.16 5.11 -9.54
N HIS A 143 8.82 6.40 -9.44
CA HIS A 143 8.34 7.19 -10.58
C HIS A 143 7.15 6.56 -11.33
N CYS A 144 6.22 5.93 -10.61
CA CYS A 144 5.08 5.22 -11.22
C CYS A 144 3.75 5.94 -11.00
N THR A 145 2.85 5.86 -11.98
CA THR A 145 1.51 6.44 -11.91
C THR A 145 0.45 5.38 -12.16
N ALA A 146 -0.62 5.36 -11.36
CA ALA A 146 -1.78 4.47 -11.55
C ALA A 146 -3.10 5.26 -11.60
N VAL A 147 -3.83 5.17 -12.72
CA VAL A 147 -5.13 5.84 -12.91
C VAL A 147 -6.21 4.87 -13.36
N GLY A 148 -7.26 4.71 -12.57
CA GLY A 148 -8.34 3.77 -12.92
C GLY A 148 -9.35 3.55 -11.81
N GLU A 149 -10.10 2.46 -11.92
CA GLU A 149 -11.21 2.13 -11.03
C GLU A 149 -11.07 0.71 -10.47
N ILE A 150 -11.32 0.55 -9.17
CA ILE A 150 -11.28 -0.75 -8.49
C ILE A 150 -12.60 -0.99 -7.75
N THR A 151 -13.34 -2.02 -8.14
CA THR A 151 -14.49 -2.57 -7.43
C THR A 151 -14.17 -4.01 -7.00
N VAL A 152 -14.03 -4.25 -5.69
CA VAL A 152 -13.66 -5.58 -5.19
C VAL A 152 -14.50 -6.00 -4.00
N ARG A 153 -14.99 -7.25 -4.04
CA ARG A 153 -15.92 -7.78 -3.03
C ARG A 153 -15.45 -9.13 -2.53
N SER A 154 -15.27 -9.26 -1.23
CA SER A 154 -14.96 -10.53 -0.57
C SER A 154 -16.05 -10.90 0.43
N SER A 155 -16.78 -11.98 0.17
CA SER A 155 -17.88 -12.45 1.04
C SER A 155 -17.44 -13.42 2.14
N ALA A 156 -16.14 -13.75 2.22
CA ALA A 156 -15.64 -14.73 3.18
C ALA A 156 -14.24 -14.40 3.78
N SER A 157 -13.66 -13.24 3.41
CA SER A 157 -12.26 -12.94 3.70
C SER A 157 -11.92 -11.45 3.78
N THR A 158 -10.64 -11.17 4.01
CA THR A 158 -10.05 -9.84 4.09
C THR A 158 -9.74 -9.27 2.70
N VAL A 159 -9.77 -7.95 2.58
CA VAL A 159 -9.42 -7.22 1.35
C VAL A 159 -8.34 -6.19 1.65
N TYR A 160 -7.34 -6.11 0.78
CA TYR A 160 -6.30 -5.09 0.72
C TYR A 160 -6.43 -4.38 -0.63
N VAL A 161 -6.64 -3.07 -0.62
CA VAL A 161 -6.87 -2.33 -1.86
C VAL A 161 -6.26 -0.94 -1.81
N GLY A 162 -5.50 -0.59 -2.84
CA GLY A 162 -5.10 0.77 -3.14
C GLY A 162 -4.84 0.95 -4.62
N LEU A 163 -5.05 2.15 -5.16
CA LEU A 163 -5.02 2.34 -6.62
C LEU A 163 -3.65 2.00 -7.22
N LEU A 164 -2.55 2.24 -6.49
CA LEU A 164 -1.21 1.81 -6.90
C LEU A 164 -0.97 0.36 -6.47
N ALA A 165 -1.07 0.08 -5.16
CA ALA A 165 -0.74 -1.21 -4.59
C ALA A 165 -1.78 -1.73 -3.58
N GLY A 166 -2.11 -3.02 -3.66
CA GLY A 166 -2.94 -3.67 -2.63
C GLY A 166 -2.17 -3.83 -1.32
N PHE A 167 -1.00 -4.49 -1.38
CA PHE A 167 -0.10 -4.67 -0.25
C PHE A 167 1.36 -4.50 -0.68
N ALA A 168 2.04 -3.52 -0.10
CA ALA A 168 3.48 -3.31 -0.27
C ALA A 168 4.21 -3.59 1.05
N ALA A 169 5.24 -4.43 0.99
CA ALA A 169 6.03 -4.83 2.16
C ALA A 169 7.51 -4.90 1.85
N SER A 170 8.37 -4.70 2.83
CA SER A 170 9.78 -5.05 2.67
C SER A 170 10.01 -6.54 2.81
N TYR A 171 10.89 -7.09 1.98
CA TYR A 171 11.30 -8.48 2.09
C TYR A 171 11.99 -8.74 3.45
N THR A 172 11.55 -9.77 4.16
CA THR A 172 12.16 -10.18 5.43
C THR A 172 12.26 -11.71 5.51
N THR A 173 13.26 -12.21 6.23
CA THR A 173 13.38 -13.64 6.56
C THR A 173 13.48 -13.85 8.06
N SER A 174 13.18 -15.06 8.52
CA SER A 174 13.24 -15.40 9.96
C SER A 174 14.66 -15.30 10.56
N THR A 175 15.70 -15.31 9.72
CA THR A 175 17.11 -15.25 10.15
C THR A 175 17.79 -13.92 9.84
N MET A 176 17.15 -13.04 9.06
CA MET A 176 17.69 -11.74 8.65
C MET A 176 18.11 -10.91 9.86
N THR A 177 19.30 -10.32 9.76
CA THR A 177 19.83 -9.32 10.69
C THR A 177 19.40 -7.92 10.27
N LEU A 178 19.41 -6.97 11.20
CA LEU A 178 19.12 -5.57 10.88
C LEU A 178 20.06 -5.00 9.81
N ALA A 179 21.34 -5.41 9.80
CA ALA A 179 22.32 -4.94 8.82
C ALA A 179 22.10 -5.51 7.40
N GLU A 180 21.34 -6.59 7.27
CA GLU A 180 20.96 -7.20 5.98
C GLU A 180 19.63 -6.66 5.46
N PHE A 181 18.84 -6.00 6.31
CA PHE A 181 17.55 -5.48 5.92
C PHE A 181 17.71 -4.25 5.02
N VAL A 182 17.00 -4.30 3.90
CA VAL A 182 16.83 -3.18 2.98
C VAL A 182 15.34 -2.94 2.87
N SER A 183 14.91 -1.71 3.16
CA SER A 183 13.51 -1.33 2.98
C SER A 183 13.20 -1.21 1.49
N SER A 184 12.08 -1.78 1.08
CA SER A 184 11.43 -1.42 -0.18
C SER A 184 10.83 -0.03 -0.06
N GLU A 185 10.75 0.66 -1.18
CA GLU A 185 10.33 2.06 -1.20
C GLU A 185 9.23 2.28 -2.23
N ILE A 186 8.29 3.18 -1.93
CA ILE A 186 7.41 3.79 -2.91
C ILE A 186 7.82 5.26 -3.01
N ARG A 187 8.46 5.63 -4.13
CA ARG A 187 8.99 6.97 -4.35
C ARG A 187 8.44 7.60 -5.62
N ASP A 188 8.28 8.92 -5.59
CA ASP A 188 7.91 9.74 -6.75
C ASP A 188 6.66 9.22 -7.50
N SER A 189 5.76 8.58 -6.76
CA SER A 189 4.68 7.76 -7.32
C SER A 189 3.30 8.30 -6.99
N ARG A 190 2.36 8.11 -7.91
CA ARG A 190 1.05 8.77 -7.87
C ARG A 190 -0.08 7.80 -8.17
N ALA A 191 -1.23 8.02 -7.56
CA ALA A 191 -2.44 7.33 -7.97
C ALA A 191 -3.68 8.22 -7.94
N SER A 192 -4.60 8.01 -8.87
CA SER A 192 -5.87 8.72 -8.89
C SER A 192 -7.02 7.88 -9.45
N GLY A 193 -8.22 8.03 -8.90
CA GLY A 193 -9.36 7.25 -9.35
C GLY A 193 -10.37 6.92 -8.27
N SER A 194 -11.08 5.80 -8.43
CA SER A 194 -12.11 5.36 -7.49
C SER A 194 -11.88 3.94 -6.97
N ILE A 195 -12.24 3.73 -5.70
CA ILE A 195 -12.24 2.44 -5.02
C ILE A 195 -13.64 2.21 -4.42
N ASP A 196 -14.25 1.07 -4.74
CA ASP A 196 -15.44 0.51 -4.07
C ASP A 196 -15.10 -0.90 -3.54
N ALA A 197 -14.96 -1.03 -2.23
CA ALA A 197 -14.48 -2.26 -1.61
C ALA A 197 -15.39 -2.75 -0.48
N GLU A 198 -15.70 -4.05 -0.50
CA GLU A 198 -16.42 -4.72 0.60
C GLU A 198 -15.67 -5.98 1.03
N ALA A 199 -15.59 -6.19 2.35
CA ALA A 199 -14.98 -7.37 2.95
C ALA A 199 -15.85 -7.94 4.07
N GLU A 200 -15.98 -9.26 4.15
CA GLU A 200 -16.57 -9.88 5.34
C GLU A 200 -15.69 -9.61 6.58
N HIS A 201 -14.36 -9.71 6.45
CA HIS A 201 -13.42 -9.61 7.56
C HIS A 201 -12.79 -8.20 7.70
N PHE A 202 -11.46 -8.09 7.58
CA PHE A 202 -10.77 -6.82 7.60
C PHE A 202 -10.80 -6.19 6.21
N LEU A 203 -10.91 -4.88 6.15
CA LEU A 203 -10.74 -4.10 4.94
C LEU A 203 -9.62 -3.08 5.17
N TYR A 204 -8.56 -3.17 4.38
CA TYR A 204 -7.46 -2.22 4.34
C TYR A 204 -7.54 -1.47 3.02
N VAL A 205 -7.91 -0.18 3.07
CA VAL A 205 -8.15 0.64 1.89
C VAL A 205 -7.39 1.96 1.97
N GLY A 206 -6.51 2.20 1.00
CA GLY A 206 -5.78 3.45 0.86
C GLY A 206 -5.90 4.00 -0.55
N GLY A 207 -5.88 5.32 -0.73
CA GLY A 207 -5.88 5.89 -2.09
C GLY A 207 -4.64 5.47 -2.88
N LEU A 208 -3.46 5.39 -2.25
CA LEU A 208 -2.23 4.87 -2.85
C LEU A 208 -2.06 3.37 -2.58
N VAL A 209 -2.05 2.99 -1.28
CA VAL A 209 -1.70 1.63 -0.84
C VAL A 209 -2.71 1.09 0.17
N GLY A 210 -3.23 -0.12 -0.03
CA GLY A 210 -4.11 -0.75 0.95
C GLY A 210 -3.42 -0.99 2.29
N LYS A 211 -2.29 -1.71 2.26
CA LYS A 211 -1.42 -1.92 3.42
C LYS A 211 0.05 -1.70 3.09
N ALA A 212 0.76 -1.01 3.99
CA ALA A 212 2.19 -0.76 3.92
C ALA A 212 2.87 -1.42 5.13
N TYR A 213 3.93 -2.20 4.90
CA TYR A 213 4.61 -2.94 5.98
C TYR A 213 6.13 -2.84 5.88
N ASN A 214 6.74 -2.08 6.79
CA ASN A 214 8.17 -1.82 6.84
C ASN A 214 8.72 -1.19 5.55
N ILE A 215 7.96 -0.33 4.88
CA ILE A 215 8.41 0.36 3.64
C ILE A 215 8.58 1.86 3.90
N VAL A 216 9.38 2.50 3.06
CA VAL A 216 9.43 3.97 2.96
C VAL A 216 8.43 4.43 1.92
N ILE A 217 7.71 5.52 2.19
CA ILE A 217 6.86 6.20 1.21
C ILE A 217 7.32 7.65 1.13
N ALA A 218 7.84 8.07 -0.01
CA ALA A 218 8.38 9.42 -0.18
C ALA A 218 7.90 10.05 -1.48
N ASP A 219 7.67 11.36 -1.48
CA ASP A 219 7.38 12.11 -2.71
C ASP A 219 6.15 11.55 -3.47
N ALA A 220 5.18 11.02 -2.73
CA ALA A 220 4.06 10.26 -3.27
C ALA A 220 2.71 10.97 -3.08
N SER A 221 1.75 10.71 -3.98
CA SER A 221 0.44 11.35 -3.92
C SER A 221 -0.75 10.46 -4.28
N ALA A 222 -1.89 10.66 -3.63
CA ALA A 222 -3.15 10.03 -4.00
C ALA A 222 -4.30 11.03 -4.13
N VAL A 223 -5.12 10.88 -5.19
CA VAL A 223 -6.40 11.59 -5.37
C VAL A 223 -7.52 10.56 -5.57
N ALA A 224 -8.26 10.25 -4.51
CA ALA A 224 -9.12 9.06 -4.49
C ALA A 224 -10.55 9.30 -3.98
N ALA A 225 -11.52 8.76 -4.70
CA ALA A 225 -12.87 8.54 -4.19
C ALA A 225 -12.99 7.11 -3.63
N ILE A 226 -13.17 6.98 -2.32
CA ILE A 226 -13.16 5.70 -1.61
C ILE A 226 -14.54 5.43 -1.03
N THR A 227 -15.14 4.29 -1.39
CA THR A 227 -16.30 3.69 -0.73
C THR A 227 -15.89 2.34 -0.16
N ALA A 228 -16.09 2.14 1.14
CA ALA A 228 -15.56 0.97 1.82
C ALA A 228 -16.49 0.43 2.90
N SER A 229 -16.68 -0.89 2.96
CA SER A 229 -17.46 -1.51 4.03
C SER A 229 -16.88 -2.83 4.53
N SER A 230 -17.08 -3.10 5.82
CA SER A 230 -16.78 -4.42 6.41
C SER A 230 -17.89 -4.92 7.32
N GLU A 231 -18.15 -6.23 7.28
CA GLU A 231 -19.24 -6.85 8.03
C GLU A 231 -18.87 -7.30 9.45
N VAL A 232 -17.75 -8.02 9.61
CA VAL A 232 -17.41 -8.73 10.85
C VAL A 232 -16.31 -8.00 11.64
N TYR A 233 -15.22 -7.58 10.98
CA TYR A 233 -14.08 -7.00 11.67
C TYR A 233 -13.96 -5.50 11.51
N ARG A 234 -12.92 -5.00 10.83
CA ARG A 234 -12.58 -3.57 10.86
C ARG A 234 -12.33 -3.04 9.48
N VAL A 235 -12.66 -1.76 9.32
CA VAL A 235 -12.22 -0.95 8.18
C VAL A 235 -11.06 -0.07 8.64
N TYR A 236 -9.95 -0.14 7.92
CA TYR A 236 -8.83 0.78 8.00
C TYR A 236 -8.79 1.57 6.69
N ALA A 237 -9.19 2.84 6.74
CA ALA A 237 -9.33 3.68 5.55
C ALA A 237 -8.44 4.94 5.65
N GLY A 238 -7.50 5.07 4.72
CA GLY A 238 -6.63 6.24 4.61
C GLY A 238 -6.75 6.88 3.23
N GLY A 239 -6.62 8.20 3.15
CA GLY A 239 -6.52 8.84 1.83
C GLY A 239 -5.23 8.46 1.08
N LEU A 240 -4.12 8.22 1.79
CA LEU A 240 -2.88 7.67 1.21
C LEU A 240 -2.77 6.17 1.46
N VAL A 241 -2.80 5.73 2.72
CA VAL A 241 -2.55 4.33 3.10
C VAL A 241 -3.62 3.82 4.07
N GLY A 242 -4.21 2.66 3.79
CA GLY A 242 -5.21 2.08 4.69
C GLY A 242 -4.62 1.74 6.05
N HIS A 243 -3.57 0.92 6.06
CA HIS A 243 -2.86 0.52 7.26
C HIS A 243 -1.35 0.47 7.08
N GLY A 244 -0.62 1.25 7.87
CA GLY A 244 0.83 1.28 7.93
C GLY A 244 1.37 0.63 9.19
N TYR A 245 2.48 -0.08 9.06
CA TYR A 245 3.23 -0.61 10.19
C TYR A 245 4.73 -0.50 9.90
N GLY A 246 5.48 0.14 10.79
CA GLY A 246 6.92 0.04 10.88
C GLY A 246 7.31 -0.85 12.06
N GLY A 247 8.50 -1.43 12.02
CA GLY A 247 9.10 -1.96 13.25
C GLY A 247 9.05 -3.48 13.44
N ILE A 248 9.45 -4.27 12.45
CA ILE A 248 9.98 -5.63 12.72
C ILE A 248 11.45 -5.66 12.32
N LEU A 249 12.32 -6.20 13.19
CA LEU A 249 13.36 -7.19 12.85
C LEU A 249 13.85 -7.97 14.10
N LYS A 250 13.73 -9.31 13.99
CA LYS A 250 14.28 -10.42 14.80
C LYS A 250 13.50 -10.96 16.02
N ALA A 251 13.03 -12.21 15.86
CA ALA A 251 12.77 -13.18 16.94
C ALA A 251 11.84 -12.77 18.10
N HIS A 252 10.75 -12.04 17.82
CA HIS A 252 9.82 -11.56 18.86
C HIS A 252 10.44 -10.56 19.86
N ALA A 253 11.46 -9.78 19.47
CA ALA A 253 11.83 -8.61 20.24
C ALA A 253 10.67 -7.59 20.22
N GLU A 254 10.29 -7.08 21.39
CA GLU A 254 9.12 -6.21 21.61
C GLU A 254 9.32 -4.76 21.13
N SER A 255 10.46 -4.42 20.52
CA SER A 255 10.71 -3.08 19.94
C SER A 255 11.81 -3.10 18.88
N VAL A 256 11.68 -2.20 17.90
CA VAL A 256 12.71 -1.85 16.91
C VAL A 256 13.41 -0.59 17.39
N GLU A 257 14.74 -0.63 17.54
CA GLU A 257 15.50 0.52 18.02
C GLU A 257 16.05 1.40 16.88
N ASP A 258 16.12 0.94 15.62
CA ASP A 258 16.93 1.63 14.59
C ASP A 258 16.37 1.69 13.14
N ALA A 259 15.30 0.95 12.79
CA ALA A 259 14.72 1.06 11.44
C ALA A 259 13.58 2.09 11.44
N VAL A 260 13.86 3.29 10.92
CA VAL A 260 12.86 4.35 10.74
C VAL A 260 12.16 4.15 9.39
N PHE A 261 10.84 3.96 9.44
CA PHE A 261 10.01 3.85 8.24
C PHE A 261 9.29 5.17 8.00
N GLU A 262 9.83 5.94 7.07
CA GLU A 262 9.39 7.31 6.82
C GLU A 262 8.22 7.35 5.83
N THR A 263 7.24 8.20 6.14
CA THR A 263 6.30 8.75 5.18
C THR A 263 6.59 10.23 5.10
N VAL A 264 7.29 10.63 4.06
CA VAL A 264 7.84 11.98 3.94
C VAL A 264 7.39 12.62 2.66
N ARG A 265 7.04 13.91 2.70
CA ARG A 265 6.68 14.64 1.48
C ARG A 265 5.60 13.89 0.70
N CYS A 266 4.43 13.71 1.33
CA CYS A 266 3.32 13.00 0.71
C CYS A 266 2.03 13.82 0.73
N TYR A 267 1.17 13.62 -0.27
CA TYR A 267 -0.10 14.33 -0.42
C TYR A 267 -1.27 13.36 -0.61
N ALA A 268 -2.38 13.59 0.08
CA ALA A 268 -3.62 12.87 -0.15
C ALA A 268 -4.80 13.85 -0.31
N ASP A 269 -5.55 13.72 -1.39
CA ASP A 269 -6.90 14.28 -1.55
C ASP A 269 -7.91 13.15 -1.64
N ALA A 270 -8.77 13.01 -0.63
CA ALA A 270 -9.65 11.86 -0.55
C ALA A 270 -11.07 12.22 -0.13
N SER A 271 -12.03 11.71 -0.89
CA SER A 271 -13.42 11.59 -0.47
C SER A 271 -13.65 10.16 0.02
N ILE A 272 -13.83 9.98 1.33
CA ILE A 272 -13.90 8.67 1.98
C ILE A 272 -15.30 8.45 2.55
N THR A 273 -16.03 7.48 2.04
CA THR A 273 -17.31 7.01 2.57
C THR A 273 -17.14 5.61 3.13
N ILE A 274 -17.39 5.43 4.43
CA ILE A 274 -17.29 4.12 5.08
C ILE A 274 -18.59 3.68 5.75
N THR A 275 -18.85 2.37 5.67
CA THR A 275 -19.89 1.69 6.45
C THR A 275 -19.29 0.51 7.20
N ALA A 276 -19.09 0.63 8.51
CA ALA A 276 -18.58 -0.44 9.35
C ALA A 276 -19.71 -1.08 10.17
N SER A 277 -20.16 -2.25 9.74
CA SER A 277 -21.09 -3.10 10.51
C SER A 277 -20.35 -3.98 11.53
N GLY A 278 -19.04 -4.13 11.35
CA GLY A 278 -18.17 -4.90 12.23
C GLY A 278 -17.81 -4.20 13.54
N THR A 279 -16.63 -4.55 14.06
CA THR A 279 -16.13 -4.10 15.36
C THR A 279 -15.73 -2.62 15.42
N LYS A 280 -15.15 -2.06 14.35
CA LYS A 280 -14.62 -0.68 14.35
C LYS A 280 -14.26 -0.17 12.95
N ALA A 281 -14.36 1.13 12.73
CA ALA A 281 -13.66 1.82 11.65
C ALA A 281 -12.58 2.77 12.18
N ALA A 282 -11.43 2.78 11.52
CA ALA A 282 -10.36 3.75 11.73
C ALA A 282 -10.13 4.50 10.41
N VAL A 283 -10.39 5.81 10.40
CA VAL A 283 -10.35 6.63 9.18
C VAL A 283 -9.50 7.87 9.34
N GLY A 284 -8.54 8.06 8.46
CA GLY A 284 -7.75 9.29 8.39
C GLY A 284 -7.58 9.78 6.97
N GLY A 285 -7.33 11.07 6.80
CA GLY A 285 -7.03 11.62 5.48
C GLY A 285 -5.69 11.16 4.91
N LEU A 286 -4.73 10.77 5.75
CA LEU A 286 -3.46 10.18 5.33
C LEU A 286 -3.45 8.67 5.56
N TYR A 287 -3.61 8.24 6.82
CA TYR A 287 -3.63 6.84 7.24
C TYR A 287 -4.93 6.47 7.94
N GLY A 288 -5.48 5.29 7.64
CA GLY A 288 -6.50 4.70 8.51
C GLY A 288 -5.91 4.29 9.86
N PHE A 289 -4.78 3.59 9.81
CA PHE A 289 -3.99 3.20 10.98
C PHE A 289 -2.52 3.33 10.65
N LEU A 290 -1.73 3.91 11.55
CA LEU A 290 -0.27 3.90 11.47
C LEU A 290 0.31 3.44 12.79
N GLN A 291 1.24 2.49 12.74
CA GLN A 291 2.05 2.12 13.88
C GLN A 291 3.54 2.27 13.58
N ASP A 292 4.30 2.83 14.53
CA ASP A 292 5.76 2.91 14.51
C ASP A 292 6.34 3.55 13.22
N GLY A 293 5.61 4.51 12.66
CA GLY A 293 5.99 5.26 11.45
C GLY A 293 6.46 6.68 11.76
N PHE A 294 7.39 7.19 10.98
CA PHE A 294 7.82 8.60 11.02
C PHE A 294 7.11 9.38 9.92
N VAL A 295 6.31 10.39 10.26
CA VAL A 295 5.58 11.18 9.26
C VAL A 295 6.09 12.61 9.25
N GLU A 296 6.51 13.11 8.09
CA GLU A 296 7.04 14.47 7.93
C GLU A 296 6.62 15.10 6.60
N ASP A 297 6.38 16.41 6.57
CA ASP A 297 6.08 17.16 5.34
C ASP A 297 4.85 16.61 4.57
N CYS A 298 3.87 16.05 5.29
CA CYS A 298 2.69 15.46 4.66
C CYS A 298 1.49 16.41 4.64
N PHE A 299 0.62 16.26 3.65
CA PHE A 299 -0.64 16.97 3.53
C PHE A 299 -1.79 15.98 3.32
N ALA A 300 -2.86 16.13 4.11
CA ALA A 300 -4.10 15.38 3.94
C ALA A 300 -5.28 16.33 3.77
N ASN A 301 -5.97 16.25 2.63
CA ASN A 301 -7.25 16.89 2.37
C ASN A 301 -8.33 15.81 2.33
N ALA A 302 -9.17 15.74 3.36
CA ALA A 302 -10.17 14.68 3.45
C ALA A 302 -11.60 15.21 3.58
N THR A 303 -12.50 14.62 2.80
CA THR A 303 -13.95 14.66 3.07
C THR A 303 -14.37 13.27 3.53
N ILE A 304 -14.81 13.12 4.77
CA ILE A 304 -15.11 11.82 5.37
C ILE A 304 -16.60 11.74 5.71
N VAL A 305 -17.27 10.69 5.23
CA VAL A 305 -18.60 10.27 5.67
C VAL A 305 -18.48 8.90 6.32
N ALA A 306 -18.82 8.80 7.61
CA ALA A 306 -18.66 7.54 8.33
C ALA A 306 -19.91 7.05 9.06
N ALA A 307 -20.23 5.77 8.88
CA ALA A 307 -21.30 5.06 9.56
C ALA A 307 -20.75 3.81 10.25
N GLY A 308 -21.22 3.51 11.46
CA GLY A 308 -20.81 2.31 12.21
C GLY A 308 -21.00 2.47 13.72
N SER A 309 -20.81 1.39 14.47
CA SER A 309 -20.98 1.34 15.93
C SER A 309 -19.78 1.89 16.70
N ALA A 310 -18.57 1.76 16.16
CA ALA A 310 -17.34 2.33 16.71
C ALA A 310 -16.50 2.96 15.60
N ILE A 311 -16.17 4.25 15.73
CA ILE A 311 -15.44 5.01 14.71
C ILE A 311 -14.34 5.81 15.39
N ASP A 312 -13.09 5.59 14.99
CA ASP A 312 -11.94 6.46 15.29
C ASP A 312 -11.63 7.26 14.01
N VAL A 313 -11.73 8.59 14.07
CA VAL A 313 -11.53 9.45 12.88
C VAL A 313 -10.70 10.70 13.17
N GLY A 314 -9.78 11.01 12.27
CA GLY A 314 -8.96 12.22 12.33
C GLY A 314 -8.61 12.77 10.94
N SER A 315 -8.07 13.99 10.89
CA SER A 315 -7.72 14.64 9.62
C SER A 315 -6.58 13.95 8.89
N MET A 316 -5.61 13.42 9.63
CA MET A 316 -4.51 12.64 9.05
C MET A 316 -4.62 11.16 9.43
N PHE A 317 -4.96 10.83 10.66
CA PHE A 317 -4.92 9.45 11.15
C PHE A 317 -6.29 9.00 11.72
N GLY A 318 -6.73 7.80 11.40
CA GLY A 318 -7.78 7.15 12.20
C GLY A 318 -7.21 6.77 13.56
N GLU A 319 -6.12 6.00 13.53
CA GLU A 319 -5.33 5.66 14.72
C GLU A 319 -3.85 5.87 14.47
N LEU A 320 -3.15 6.44 15.45
CA LEU A 320 -1.71 6.65 15.42
C LEU A 320 -1.08 6.00 16.66
N TRP A 321 -0.30 4.95 16.44
CA TRP A 321 0.30 4.11 17.46
C TRP A 321 1.81 4.23 17.41
N TYR A 322 2.39 5.09 18.22
CA TYR A 322 3.84 5.31 18.25
C TYR A 322 4.39 5.88 16.93
N GLY A 323 5.59 6.46 16.99
CA GLY A 323 6.23 7.11 15.85
C GLY A 323 5.87 8.61 15.72
N PRO A 324 6.86 9.49 15.51
CA PRO A 324 6.65 10.94 15.54
C PRO A 324 5.94 11.46 14.27
N VAL A 325 5.26 12.60 14.43
CA VAL A 325 4.69 13.37 13.31
C VAL A 325 5.26 14.78 13.37
N ALA A 326 5.89 15.20 12.29
CA ALA A 326 6.50 16.51 12.12
C ALA A 326 5.89 17.24 10.93
N THR A 327 5.84 18.57 10.99
CA THR A 327 5.77 19.43 9.81
C THR A 327 4.65 19.06 8.84
N SER A 328 3.45 18.73 9.35
CA SER A 328 2.38 18.12 8.55
C SER A 328 1.05 18.82 8.71
N VAL A 329 0.20 18.76 7.69
CA VAL A 329 -1.08 19.48 7.64
C VAL A 329 -2.22 18.53 7.35
N GLY A 330 -3.25 18.58 8.20
CA GLY A 330 -4.54 17.94 7.94
C GLY A 330 -5.64 18.97 7.70
N ARG A 331 -6.51 18.70 6.72
CA ARG A 331 -7.81 19.34 6.49
C ARG A 331 -8.87 18.25 6.48
N LEU A 332 -9.98 18.51 7.17
CA LEU A 332 -11.06 17.54 7.29
C LEU A 332 -12.44 18.20 7.23
N ASP A 333 -13.26 17.76 6.28
CA ASP A 333 -14.72 17.91 6.26
C ASP A 333 -15.36 16.58 6.70
N LEU A 334 -15.97 16.54 7.89
CA LEU A 334 -16.46 15.30 8.50
C LEU A 334 -17.99 15.26 8.64
N THR A 335 -18.59 14.14 8.23
CA THR A 335 -19.99 13.77 8.51
C THR A 335 -20.04 12.40 9.17
N ILE A 336 -20.66 12.30 10.35
CA ILE A 336 -20.95 11.03 11.00
C ILE A 336 -22.43 10.70 10.87
N ILE A 337 -22.73 9.50 10.38
CA ILE A 337 -24.09 8.96 10.33
C ILE A 337 -24.36 8.25 11.65
N GLY A 338 -25.28 8.81 12.44
CA GLY A 338 -25.64 8.32 13.77
C GLY A 338 -26.25 6.91 13.77
N SER A 339 -25.87 6.09 14.74
CA SER A 339 -26.50 4.79 15.01
C SER A 339 -26.73 4.57 16.53
N GLN A 340 -27.54 3.60 16.92
CA GLN A 340 -27.76 3.28 18.35
C GLN A 340 -26.45 2.77 18.97
N ASP A 341 -26.17 3.20 20.21
CA ASP A 341 -24.97 2.82 20.97
C ASP A 341 -23.63 3.15 20.28
N GLN A 342 -23.65 4.10 19.34
CA GLN A 342 -22.46 4.53 18.59
C GLN A 342 -21.41 5.18 19.51
N THR A 343 -20.17 4.71 19.41
CA THR A 343 -18.98 5.33 19.98
C THR A 343 -18.17 5.99 18.88
N VAL A 344 -18.01 7.31 18.95
CA VAL A 344 -17.16 8.05 18.00
C VAL A 344 -16.02 8.68 18.79
N ARG A 345 -14.79 8.36 18.43
CA ARG A 345 -13.61 9.13 18.83
C ARG A 345 -13.17 9.96 17.66
N PHE A 346 -13.22 11.25 17.90
CA PHE A 346 -12.68 12.24 17.00
C PHE A 346 -11.43 12.84 17.65
N GLY A 347 -10.44 13.17 16.84
CA GLY A 347 -9.36 14.06 17.23
C GLY A 347 -8.86 14.74 15.98
N TYR A 348 -8.45 16.01 16.10
CA TYR A 348 -8.17 16.78 14.90
C TYR A 348 -7.11 16.10 14.05
N LEU A 349 -5.96 15.78 14.64
CA LEU A 349 -4.90 15.02 13.95
C LEU A 349 -5.27 13.54 13.78
N ALA A 350 -5.65 12.91 14.88
CA ALA A 350 -5.85 11.46 14.98
C ALA A 350 -7.09 11.14 15.83
N GLY A 351 -7.91 10.17 15.39
CA GLY A 351 -9.07 9.70 16.16
C GLY A 351 -8.69 9.00 17.46
N PHE A 352 -7.59 8.25 17.46
CA PHE A 352 -7.07 7.57 18.65
C PHE A 352 -5.54 7.59 18.69
N VAL A 353 -4.99 7.79 19.89
CA VAL A 353 -3.55 7.77 20.20
C VAL A 353 -3.38 7.12 21.58
N PRO A 354 -2.69 5.96 21.71
CA PRO A 354 -2.59 5.18 22.94
C PRO A 354 -1.62 5.78 23.98
N ASP A 355 -0.52 6.37 23.52
CA ASP A 355 0.62 6.84 24.31
C ASP A 355 1.13 8.19 23.79
N PRO A 356 1.97 8.94 24.54
CA PRO A 356 2.50 10.20 24.07
C PRO A 356 3.29 10.02 22.77
N VAL A 357 2.77 10.58 21.68
CA VAL A 357 3.47 10.68 20.41
C VAL A 357 4.15 12.06 20.34
N LEU A 358 5.38 12.10 19.82
CA LEU A 358 6.06 13.38 19.57
C LEU A 358 5.41 14.04 18.35
N ILE A 359 4.74 15.17 18.58
CA ILE A 359 4.09 15.99 17.56
C ILE A 359 4.81 17.34 17.50
N THR A 360 5.39 17.67 16.35
CA THR A 360 6.14 18.92 16.13
C THR A 360 5.62 19.62 14.90
N ASP A 361 5.27 20.91 14.98
CA ASP A 361 4.84 21.70 13.81
C ASP A 361 3.75 21.02 12.95
N VAL A 362 2.75 20.45 13.62
CA VAL A 362 1.58 19.86 12.96
C VAL A 362 0.42 20.84 12.98
N PHE A 363 -0.18 21.07 11.82
CA PHE A 363 -1.13 22.14 11.61
C PHE A 363 -2.51 21.65 11.17
N ARG A 364 -3.51 22.41 11.60
CA ARG A 364 -4.91 22.16 11.30
C ARG A 364 -5.57 23.24 10.44
N LEU A 365 -6.34 22.77 9.46
CA LEU A 365 -7.26 23.54 8.62
C LEU A 365 -8.70 23.11 8.92
N ALA A 366 -9.34 23.75 9.89
CA ALA A 366 -10.73 23.45 10.28
C ALA A 366 -11.73 24.31 9.50
N THR A 367 -12.60 23.68 8.73
CA THR A 367 -13.76 24.32 8.04
C THR A 367 -15.04 24.24 8.88
N SER A 368 -15.13 23.27 9.81
CA SER A 368 -16.19 23.18 10.82
C SER A 368 -15.65 22.63 12.14
N LEU A 369 -15.94 23.32 13.25
CA LEU A 369 -15.51 22.92 14.60
C LEU A 369 -16.39 21.75 15.08
N VAL A 370 -15.84 20.54 15.11
CA VAL A 370 -16.44 19.43 15.87
C VAL A 370 -15.76 19.37 17.23
N SER A 371 -16.43 19.91 18.24
CA SER A 371 -15.90 20.04 19.60
C SER A 371 -16.07 18.74 20.40
N SER A 372 -15.17 17.77 20.23
CA SER A 372 -14.81 16.81 21.28
C SER A 372 -13.75 15.84 20.78
N GLY A 373 -12.50 15.98 21.25
CA GLY A 373 -11.43 15.07 20.85
C GLY A 373 -10.03 15.44 21.36
N ASN A 374 -9.07 14.52 21.19
CA ASN A 374 -7.63 14.78 21.38
C ASN A 374 -7.19 15.88 20.42
N ASP A 375 -7.05 17.10 20.94
CA ASP A 375 -6.73 18.30 20.17
C ASP A 375 -5.21 18.43 19.97
N LEU A 376 -4.65 17.48 19.21
CA LEU A 376 -3.26 17.52 18.76
C LEU A 376 -3.13 18.38 17.50
N GLY A 377 -2.09 19.21 17.45
CA GLY A 377 -1.83 20.18 16.37
C GLY A 377 -2.29 21.60 16.68
N THR A 378 -1.82 22.57 15.90
CA THR A 378 -2.16 24.01 16.07
C THR A 378 -2.83 24.56 14.81
N ASP A 379 -3.69 25.58 14.94
CA ASP A 379 -4.29 26.22 13.75
C ASP A 379 -3.19 26.72 12.81
N VAL A 380 -3.32 26.40 11.51
CA VAL A 380 -2.30 26.80 10.55
C VAL A 380 -2.23 28.33 10.44
N ALA A 381 -1.04 28.90 10.57
CA ALA A 381 -0.78 30.27 10.14
C ALA A 381 0.13 30.27 8.91
N LEU A 382 -0.07 31.24 8.02
CA LEU A 382 0.65 31.40 6.76
C LEU A 382 2.18 31.41 6.95
N GLY A 383 2.65 32.04 8.03
CA GLY A 383 4.06 32.05 8.41
C GLY A 383 4.64 30.67 8.75
N ASN A 384 3.81 29.71 9.18
CA ASN A 384 4.26 28.35 9.52
C ASN A 384 4.65 27.53 8.30
N LEU A 385 4.01 27.76 7.14
CA LEU A 385 4.23 26.98 5.92
C LEU A 385 5.08 27.73 4.88
N SER A 386 5.24 29.04 5.03
CA SER A 386 5.97 29.90 4.08
C SER A 386 7.47 29.60 3.93
N SER A 387 8.08 28.86 4.87
CA SER A 387 9.49 28.44 4.79
C SER A 387 9.70 27.06 4.17
N MET A 388 8.62 26.35 3.81
CA MET A 388 8.67 24.98 3.32
C MET A 388 8.45 24.96 1.80
N LEU A 389 9.54 24.87 1.04
CA LEU A 389 9.51 24.92 -0.43
C LEU A 389 8.67 23.79 -1.05
N TRP A 390 8.73 22.59 -0.45
CA TRP A 390 7.91 21.45 -0.82
C TRP A 390 6.40 21.78 -0.91
N TYR A 391 5.86 22.44 0.12
CA TYR A 391 4.44 22.82 0.13
C TYR A 391 4.10 23.87 -0.93
N GLN A 392 5.04 24.76 -1.26
CA GLN A 392 4.85 25.74 -2.34
C GLN A 392 4.78 25.05 -3.71
N ASP A 393 5.67 24.09 -3.94
CA ASP A 393 5.76 23.38 -5.22
C ASP A 393 4.55 22.47 -5.46
N ILE A 394 4.06 21.77 -4.42
CA ILE A 394 2.92 20.85 -4.56
C ILE A 394 1.57 21.53 -4.43
N LEU A 395 1.40 22.44 -3.48
CA LEU A 395 0.11 23.10 -3.28
C LEU A 395 -0.05 24.32 -4.20
N GLY A 396 1.01 24.72 -4.92
CA GLY A 396 1.01 25.86 -5.84
C GLY A 396 0.91 27.22 -5.15
N TRP A 397 1.40 27.35 -3.91
CA TRP A 397 1.23 28.57 -3.09
C TRP A 397 2.37 29.55 -3.27
N SER A 398 2.07 30.85 -3.17
CA SER A 398 3.08 31.91 -3.10
C SER A 398 3.01 32.63 -1.75
N ALA A 399 4.12 33.27 -1.36
CA ALA A 399 4.20 34.06 -0.12
C ALA A 399 3.21 35.24 -0.06
N GLU A 400 2.55 35.59 -1.17
CA GLU A 400 1.63 36.72 -1.29
C GLU A 400 0.14 36.31 -1.36
N THR A 401 -0.16 35.04 -1.65
CA THR A 401 -1.54 34.55 -1.86
C THR A 401 -1.78 33.27 -1.06
N PHE A 402 -2.37 33.39 0.12
CA PHE A 402 -3.04 32.29 0.81
C PHE A 402 -4.54 32.51 0.69
N ASP A 403 -5.13 31.91 -0.34
CA ASP A 403 -6.57 31.71 -0.40
C ASP A 403 -6.83 30.21 -0.52
N LEU A 404 -7.17 29.60 0.61
CA LEU A 404 -7.44 28.17 0.77
C LEU A 404 -8.45 27.64 -0.26
N ALA A 405 -9.40 28.46 -0.71
CA ALA A 405 -10.35 28.08 -1.76
C ALA A 405 -9.71 28.02 -3.15
N THR A 406 -8.73 28.88 -3.42
CA THR A 406 -7.96 28.91 -4.66
C THR A 406 -6.98 27.73 -4.74
N VAL A 407 -6.38 27.32 -3.62
CA VAL A 407 -5.51 26.14 -3.54
C VAL A 407 -6.25 24.87 -3.94
N ILE A 408 -7.37 24.63 -3.27
CA ILE A 408 -8.12 23.39 -3.42
C ILE A 408 -8.70 23.31 -4.84
N GLY A 409 -9.05 24.46 -5.44
CA GLY A 409 -9.48 24.54 -6.84
C GLY A 409 -8.38 24.47 -7.90
N ILE A 410 -7.09 24.49 -7.52
CA ILE A 410 -5.95 24.26 -8.44
C ILE A 410 -5.59 22.78 -8.51
N LEU A 411 -5.94 21.99 -7.49
CA LEU A 411 -5.64 20.56 -7.37
C LEU A 411 -6.79 19.66 -7.85
N SER A 412 -7.96 20.23 -8.15
CA SER A 412 -9.11 19.60 -8.83
C SER A 412 -9.13 19.91 -10.32
#